data_AF-A0A7J7QRU0-F1
#
_entry.id   AF-A0A7J7QRU0-F1
#
_cell.length_a   1.000
_cell.length_b   1.000
_cell.length_c   1.000
_cell.angle_alpha   90.00
_cell.angle_beta   90.00
_cell.angle_gamma   90.00
#
_symmetry.space_group_name_H-M   'P 1'
#
loop_
_entity.id
_entity.type
_entity.pdbx_description
1 polymer ?
#
loop_
_entity_poly.entity_id
_entity_poly.type
_entity_poly.pdbx_seq_one_letter_code
_entity_poly.pdbx_strand_id
1 'polypeptide(L)'
;MGAPVENGEPMHVLRYQQGEQYKEHYDFFNESDSTNVVNGGQRVATVLLYLTDVSDGGETVFPLSVHRQSVEEAKKHSDCGKGGVAVKPRKGDAVLFFSILPDARTMDKLSLHQGCPVLQGEKWVASKWLRMREWVDAPLTQLAAVKEERQRMRVRELQALLETTGERSQV
;
A
#
# COMPACT_ATOMS: atom_id res chain seq x y z
N MET A 1 2.70 -4.89 18.17
CA MET A 1 1.95 -3.85 17.46
C MET A 1 0.74 -3.51 18.30
N GLY A 2 0.59 -2.28 18.77
CA GLY A 2 -0.47 -1.89 19.70
C GLY A 2 -1.85 -1.69 19.07
N ALA A 3 -2.11 -2.27 17.89
CA ALA A 3 -3.41 -2.20 17.22
C ALA A 3 -4.26 -3.42 17.60
N PRO A 4 -5.59 -3.27 17.76
CA PRO A 4 -6.51 -4.39 17.96
C PRO A 4 -6.44 -5.39 16.80
N VAL A 5 -6.68 -6.68 17.08
CA VAL A 5 -6.62 -7.75 16.07
C VAL A 5 -7.69 -7.54 15.00
N GLU A 6 -8.83 -6.99 15.42
CA GLU A 6 -10.02 -6.69 14.66
C GLU A 6 -9.77 -5.64 13.56
N ASN A 7 -8.72 -4.82 13.71
CA ASN A 7 -8.31 -3.88 12.67
C ASN A 7 -7.62 -4.57 11.48
N GLY A 8 -7.24 -5.84 11.62
CA GLY A 8 -6.46 -6.53 10.60
C GLY A 8 -7.33 -7.20 9.54
N GLU A 9 -7.10 -6.86 8.27
CA GLU A 9 -7.68 -7.60 7.13
C GLU A 9 -7.34 -9.10 7.19
N PRO A 10 -8.11 -9.99 6.55
CA PRO A 10 -7.70 -11.37 6.31
C PRO A 10 -6.27 -11.42 5.73
N MET A 11 -5.51 -12.44 6.11
CA MET A 11 -4.14 -12.59 5.63
C MET A 11 -4.16 -12.97 4.15
N HIS A 12 -3.37 -12.27 3.35
CA HIS A 12 -3.25 -12.53 1.91
C HIS A 12 -1.92 -13.20 1.61
N VAL A 13 -1.97 -14.42 1.08
CA VAL A 13 -0.79 -15.19 0.71
C VAL A 13 -0.56 -15.07 -0.79
N LEU A 14 0.67 -14.73 -1.18
CA LEU A 14 1.09 -14.61 -2.56
C LEU A 14 2.30 -15.50 -2.82
N ARG A 15 2.34 -16.10 -4.01
CA ARG A 15 3.49 -16.83 -4.53
C ARG A 15 4.01 -16.11 -5.76
N TYR A 16 5.32 -15.91 -5.81
CA TYR A 16 6.04 -15.42 -6.98
C TYR A 16 7.02 -16.51 -7.47
N GLN A 17 6.86 -16.90 -8.72
CA GLN A 17 7.78 -17.74 -9.46
C GLN A 17 8.98 -16.93 -9.94
N GLN A 18 9.98 -17.63 -10.49
CA GLN A 18 11.13 -16.99 -11.10
C GLN A 18 10.71 -15.98 -12.19
N GLY A 19 11.26 -14.78 -12.13
CA GLY A 19 10.96 -13.64 -12.99
C GLY A 19 9.74 -12.81 -12.57
N GLU A 20 8.84 -13.35 -11.74
CA GLU A 20 7.67 -12.62 -11.27
C GLU A 20 8.06 -11.56 -10.24
N GLN A 21 7.33 -10.45 -10.27
CA GLN A 21 7.58 -9.27 -9.46
C GLN A 21 6.26 -8.57 -9.13
N TYR A 22 6.30 -7.59 -8.23
CA TYR A 22 5.19 -6.68 -8.01
C TYR A 22 5.70 -5.25 -8.14
N LYS A 23 5.13 -4.50 -9.08
CA LYS A 23 5.60 -3.15 -9.41
C LYS A 23 5.37 -2.18 -8.25
N GLU A 24 6.04 -1.04 -8.34
CA GLU A 24 5.93 0.05 -7.38
C GLU A 24 4.48 0.43 -7.10
N HIS A 25 4.13 0.47 -5.82
CA HIS A 25 2.78 0.78 -5.38
C HIS A 25 2.79 1.30 -3.94
N TYR A 26 1.61 1.76 -3.54
CA TYR A 26 1.29 2.11 -2.16
C TYR A 26 0.22 1.17 -1.63
N ASP A 27 0.27 0.89 -0.34
CA ASP A 27 -0.79 0.14 0.34
C ASP A 27 -1.94 1.02 0.84
N PHE A 28 -1.74 2.34 0.95
CA PHE A 28 -2.85 3.25 1.22
C PHE A 28 -3.77 3.37 0.00
N PHE A 29 -5.05 3.60 0.24
CA PHE A 29 -6.01 3.89 -0.83
C PHE A 29 -5.90 5.37 -1.24
N ASN A 30 -5.91 5.64 -2.54
CA ASN A 30 -5.99 7.02 -3.02
C ASN A 30 -7.43 7.55 -2.88
N GLU A 31 -7.61 8.85 -3.13
CA GLU A 31 -8.95 9.47 -3.04
C GLU A 31 -9.95 8.85 -4.01
N SER A 32 -9.51 8.27 -5.13
CA SER A 32 -10.42 7.60 -6.07
C SER A 32 -10.95 6.27 -5.55
N ASP A 33 -10.29 5.63 -4.59
CA ASP A 33 -10.66 4.34 -4.03
C ASP A 33 -11.50 4.46 -2.74
N SER A 34 -12.65 5.12 -2.90
CA SER A 34 -13.63 5.31 -1.81
C SER A 34 -14.34 4.01 -1.40
N THR A 35 -14.30 2.98 -2.24
CA THR A 35 -14.93 1.69 -1.97
C THR A 35 -14.16 0.86 -0.95
N ASN A 36 -12.83 0.93 -0.94
CA ASN A 36 -12.06 0.17 0.04
C ASN A 36 -12.05 0.84 1.42
N VAL A 37 -12.17 2.17 1.48
CA VAL A 37 -12.14 2.93 2.75
C VAL A 37 -13.34 2.62 3.66
N VAL A 38 -14.46 2.12 3.14
CA VAL A 38 -15.60 1.74 4.00
C VAL A 38 -15.28 0.54 4.89
N ASN A 39 -14.32 -0.29 4.50
CA ASN A 39 -13.88 -1.50 5.20
C ASN A 39 -12.86 -1.17 6.31
N GLY A 40 -13.21 -0.26 7.23
CA GLY A 40 -12.36 0.11 8.37
C GLY A 40 -11.42 1.30 8.16
N GLY A 41 -11.61 2.09 7.10
CA GLY A 41 -10.79 3.27 6.79
C GLY A 41 -9.54 2.94 5.97
N GLN A 42 -8.53 3.81 6.04
CA GLN A 42 -7.23 3.59 5.40
C GLN A 42 -6.50 2.37 5.99
N ARG A 43 -5.58 1.82 5.20
CA ARG A 43 -4.51 0.96 5.71
C ARG A 43 -3.46 1.85 6.37
N VAL A 44 -3.22 1.62 7.66
CA VAL A 44 -2.26 2.37 8.49
C VAL A 44 -0.87 1.77 8.37
N ALA A 45 -0.80 0.45 8.37
CA ALA A 45 0.46 -0.29 8.35
C ALA A 45 0.30 -1.63 7.64
N THR A 46 1.44 -2.10 7.13
CA THR A 46 1.57 -3.39 6.47
C THR A 46 2.62 -4.21 7.20
N VAL A 47 2.26 -5.46 7.49
CA VAL A 47 3.20 -6.49 7.91
C VAL A 47 3.34 -7.46 6.75
N LEU A 48 4.54 -7.53 6.18
CA LEU A 48 4.88 -8.47 5.12
C LEU A 48 5.77 -9.57 5.71
N LEU A 49 5.22 -10.77 5.86
CA LEU A 49 5.92 -11.95 6.38
C LEU A 49 6.48 -12.78 5.23
N TYR A 50 7.78 -13.08 5.26
CA TYR A 50 8.42 -13.98 4.30
C TYR A 50 8.24 -15.44 4.74
N LEU A 51 7.63 -16.24 3.88
CA LEU A 51 7.31 -17.65 4.16
C LEU A 51 8.37 -18.62 3.59
N THR A 52 9.22 -18.13 2.69
CA THR A 52 10.37 -18.87 2.12
C THR A 52 11.63 -18.01 2.13
N ASP A 53 12.77 -18.68 2.15
CA ASP A 53 14.05 -18.08 1.79
C ASP A 53 14.12 -17.94 0.26
N VAL A 54 14.66 -16.82 -0.21
CA VAL A 54 14.88 -16.59 -1.64
C VAL A 54 16.37 -16.46 -1.90
N SER A 55 16.90 -17.34 -2.75
CA SER A 55 18.34 -17.43 -3.03
C SER A 55 18.86 -16.16 -3.69
N ASP A 56 18.17 -15.67 -4.71
CA ASP A 56 18.53 -14.45 -5.44
C ASP A 56 17.29 -13.66 -5.92
N GLY A 57 17.37 -12.34 -5.83
CA GLY A 57 16.26 -11.42 -6.06
C GLY A 57 15.16 -11.49 -5.00
N GLY A 58 13.94 -11.12 -5.39
CA GLY A 58 12.75 -11.19 -4.55
C GLY A 58 12.68 -10.17 -3.42
N GLU A 59 13.60 -9.20 -3.34
CA GLU A 59 13.62 -8.20 -2.28
C GLU A 59 12.31 -7.41 -2.19
N THR A 60 11.97 -6.93 -0.99
CA THR A 60 11.05 -5.81 -0.86
C THR A 60 11.88 -4.55 -0.75
N VAL A 61 11.79 -3.66 -1.75
CA VAL A 61 12.58 -2.41 -1.79
C VAL A 61 11.68 -1.19 -1.70
N PHE A 62 12.18 -0.17 -1.00
CA PHE A 62 11.56 1.14 -0.78
C PHE A 62 12.39 2.20 -1.53
N PRO A 63 12.06 2.50 -2.81
CA PRO A 63 12.90 3.32 -3.68
C PRO A 63 12.99 4.78 -3.24
N LEU A 64 11.95 5.29 -2.58
CA LEU A 64 11.89 6.68 -2.12
C LEU A 64 12.44 6.88 -0.70
N SER A 65 12.96 5.83 -0.05
CA SER A 65 13.53 5.98 1.28
C SER A 65 14.66 7.01 1.29
N VAL A 66 14.62 7.92 2.27
CA VAL A 66 15.69 8.91 2.48
C VAL A 66 16.96 8.28 3.08
N HIS A 67 16.83 7.07 3.62
CA HIS A 67 17.97 6.30 4.10
C HIS A 67 18.59 5.51 2.95
N ARG A 68 19.90 5.28 3.04
CA ARG A 68 20.63 4.43 2.09
C ARG A 68 21.25 3.26 2.82
N GLN A 69 21.28 2.13 2.13
CA GLN A 69 22.02 0.97 2.60
C GLN A 69 23.52 1.19 2.44
N SER A 70 24.31 0.55 3.30
CA SER A 70 25.77 0.55 3.12
C SER A 70 26.12 -0.13 1.80
N VAL A 71 27.27 0.22 1.24
CA VAL A 71 27.76 -0.38 -0.02
C VAL A 71 27.83 -1.90 0.10
N GLU A 72 28.29 -2.42 1.24
CA GLU A 72 28.38 -3.86 1.48
C GLU A 72 27.01 -4.55 1.58
N GLU A 73 25.99 -3.86 2.11
CA GLU A 73 24.64 -4.41 2.14
C GLU A 73 24.00 -4.39 0.75
N ALA A 74 24.17 -3.29 0.00
CA ALA A 74 23.66 -3.16 -1.36
C ALA A 74 24.27 -4.20 -2.34
N LYS A 75 25.51 -4.65 -2.11
CA LYS A 75 26.15 -5.73 -2.90
C LYS A 75 25.45 -7.08 -2.76
N LYS A 76 24.67 -7.30 -1.70
CA LYS A 76 23.94 -8.55 -1.45
C LYS A 76 22.58 -8.60 -2.16
N HIS A 77 22.17 -7.49 -2.75
CA HIS A 77 20.89 -7.33 -3.42
C HIS A 77 21.03 -7.38 -4.94
N SER A 78 19.94 -7.77 -5.59
CA SER A 78 19.72 -7.64 -7.03
C SER A 78 19.82 -6.19 -7.48
N ASP A 79 19.91 -5.96 -8.80
CA ASP A 79 19.92 -4.60 -9.35
C ASP A 79 18.65 -3.82 -9.00
N CYS A 80 17.50 -4.51 -8.86
CA CYS A 80 16.27 -3.90 -8.36
C CYS A 80 16.40 -3.48 -6.88
N GLY A 81 16.95 -4.35 -6.03
CA GLY A 81 17.11 -4.06 -4.59
C GLY A 81 18.08 -2.91 -4.31
N LYS A 82 19.04 -2.65 -5.20
CA LYS A 82 19.96 -1.49 -5.10
C LYS A 82 19.27 -0.14 -5.31
N GLY A 83 18.03 -0.11 -5.81
CA GLY A 83 17.26 1.10 -6.07
C GLY A 83 16.78 1.85 -4.82
N GLY A 84 16.99 1.32 -3.61
CA GLY A 84 16.55 1.95 -2.36
C GLY A 84 16.97 1.16 -1.13
N VAL A 85 16.23 1.31 -0.03
CA VAL A 85 16.36 0.39 1.11
C VAL A 85 15.64 -0.90 0.79
N ALA A 86 16.36 -2.02 0.74
CA ALA A 86 15.81 -3.32 0.41
C ALA A 86 15.94 -4.33 1.55
N VAL A 87 14.97 -5.23 1.64
CA VAL A 87 14.99 -6.38 2.56
C VAL A 87 14.95 -7.66 1.72
N LYS A 88 15.97 -8.51 1.89
CA LYS A 88 16.03 -9.83 1.25
C LYS A 88 15.06 -10.80 1.97
N PRO A 89 14.25 -11.59 1.23
CA PRO A 89 13.36 -12.55 1.84
C PRO A 89 14.14 -13.65 2.57
N ARG A 90 13.89 -13.77 3.88
CA ARG A 90 14.36 -14.87 4.71
C ARG A 90 13.18 -15.43 5.47
N LYS A 91 13.03 -16.74 5.47
CA LYS A 91 11.86 -17.39 6.05
C LYS A 91 11.71 -17.02 7.53
N GLY A 92 10.53 -16.54 7.90
CA GLY A 92 10.19 -16.14 9.27
C GLY A 92 10.45 -14.66 9.57
N ASP A 93 11.24 -13.96 8.75
CA ASP A 93 11.40 -12.51 8.89
C ASP A 93 10.13 -11.78 8.42
N ALA A 94 9.89 -10.61 9.02
CA ALA A 94 8.81 -9.72 8.62
C ALA A 94 9.31 -8.28 8.46
N VAL A 95 8.75 -7.58 7.47
CA VAL A 95 8.89 -6.13 7.32
C VAL A 95 7.61 -5.48 7.81
N LEU A 96 7.74 -4.50 8.71
CA LEU A 96 6.67 -3.61 9.12
C LEU A 96 6.97 -2.21 8.58
N PHE A 97 6.01 -1.62 7.88
CA PHE A 97 6.05 -0.24 7.44
C PHE A 97 4.68 0.42 7.54
N PHE A 98 4.66 1.74 7.65
CA PHE A 98 3.45 2.54 7.78
C PHE A 98 3.10 3.18 6.44
N SER A 99 1.82 3.17 6.08
CA SER A 99 1.31 3.77 4.85
C SER A 99 0.85 5.21 5.06
N ILE A 100 0.70 5.64 6.31
CA ILE A 100 0.29 7.00 6.69
C ILE A 100 1.19 7.55 7.79
N LEU A 101 1.27 8.88 7.89
CA LEU A 101 1.99 9.57 8.94
C LEU A 101 1.23 9.52 10.28
N PRO A 102 1.90 9.82 11.42
CA PRO A 102 1.29 9.80 12.75
C PRO A 102 0.09 10.74 12.94
N ASP A 103 -0.12 11.70 12.05
CA ASP A 103 -1.29 12.58 12.04
C ASP A 103 -2.60 11.87 11.63
N ALA A 104 -2.50 10.60 11.21
CA ALA A 104 -3.59 9.75 10.75
C ALA A 104 -4.38 10.33 9.56
N ARG A 105 -3.78 11.26 8.81
CA ARG A 105 -4.42 11.96 7.69
C ARG A 105 -3.56 11.99 6.45
N THR A 106 -2.24 12.05 6.62
CA THR A 106 -1.31 12.23 5.52
C THR A 106 -0.78 10.88 5.06
N MET A 107 -0.94 10.59 3.77
CA MET A 107 -0.45 9.37 3.14
C MET A 107 1.06 9.46 2.92
N ASP A 108 1.81 8.51 3.45
CA ASP A 108 3.27 8.55 3.45
C ASP A 108 3.82 8.13 2.09
N LYS A 109 4.35 9.09 1.32
CA LYS A 109 4.94 8.82 0.00
C LYS A 109 6.26 8.04 0.09
N LEU A 110 6.94 8.04 1.23
CA LEU A 110 8.16 7.25 1.42
C LEU A 110 7.85 5.75 1.58
N SER A 111 6.56 5.39 1.77
CA SER A 111 6.09 4.00 1.80
C SER A 111 5.95 3.35 0.41
N LEU A 112 6.31 4.06 -0.67
CA LEU A 112 6.36 3.46 -2.00
C LEU A 112 7.29 2.25 -1.97
N HIS A 113 6.78 1.10 -2.36
CA HIS A 113 7.54 -0.14 -2.33
C HIS A 113 7.21 -1.03 -3.52
N GLN A 114 8.13 -1.95 -3.81
CA GLN A 114 7.98 -2.95 -4.84
C GLN A 114 8.53 -4.30 -4.36
N GLY A 115 7.97 -5.38 -4.91
CA GLY A 115 8.58 -6.70 -4.83
C GLY A 115 9.48 -6.90 -6.04
N CYS A 116 10.80 -6.94 -5.84
CA CYS A 116 11.76 -7.18 -6.91
C CYS A 116 11.55 -8.56 -7.56
N PRO A 117 11.96 -8.73 -8.84
CA PRO A 117 11.89 -10.01 -9.51
C PRO A 117 12.59 -11.11 -8.73
N VAL A 118 11.97 -12.29 -8.61
CA VAL A 118 12.65 -13.48 -8.08
C VAL A 118 13.61 -13.99 -9.15
N LEU A 119 14.93 -13.93 -8.91
CA LEU A 119 15.91 -14.36 -9.89
C LEU A 119 16.23 -15.85 -9.78
N GLN A 120 16.16 -16.40 -8.57
CA GLN A 120 16.35 -17.83 -8.33
C GLN A 120 15.51 -18.33 -7.15
N GLY A 121 14.79 -19.44 -7.35
CA GLY A 121 13.90 -20.05 -6.36
C GLY A 121 12.44 -19.59 -6.52
N GLU A 122 11.71 -19.57 -5.41
CA GLU A 122 10.34 -19.04 -5.34
C GLU A 122 10.14 -18.24 -4.06
N LYS A 123 9.32 -17.19 -4.14
CA LYS A 123 8.99 -16.32 -3.00
C LYS A 123 7.56 -16.55 -2.59
N TRP A 124 7.35 -16.95 -1.34
CA TRP A 124 6.05 -16.92 -0.70
C TRP A 124 6.03 -15.82 0.35
N VAL A 125 4.97 -15.02 0.35
CA VAL A 125 4.75 -13.96 1.33
C VAL A 125 3.33 -13.97 1.84
N ALA A 126 3.15 -13.55 3.08
CA ALA A 126 1.87 -13.24 3.66
C ALA A 126 1.81 -11.75 4.04
N SER A 127 0.82 -11.04 3.50
CA SER A 127 0.54 -9.66 3.88
C SER A 127 -0.58 -9.61 4.91
N LYS A 128 -0.36 -8.83 5.97
CA LYS A 128 -1.39 -8.43 6.94
C LYS A 128 -1.46 -6.91 6.94
N TRP A 129 -2.60 -6.40 6.47
CA TRP A 129 -2.88 -4.97 6.45
C TRP A 129 -3.68 -4.57 7.68
N LEU A 130 -3.24 -3.52 8.36
CA LEU A 130 -3.91 -2.97 9.54
C LEU A 130 -4.71 -1.73 9.14
N ARG A 131 -6.01 -1.74 9.45
CA ARG A 131 -6.94 -0.64 9.21
C ARG A 131 -6.94 0.36 10.36
N MET A 132 -7.42 1.57 10.10
CA MET A 132 -7.61 2.62 11.12
C MET A 132 -8.62 2.20 12.20
N ARG A 133 -9.66 1.48 11.79
CA ARG A 133 -10.75 0.97 12.64
C ARG A 133 -10.91 -0.53 12.38
N GLU A 134 -11.83 -1.16 13.12
CA GLU A 134 -12.24 -2.54 12.86
C GLU A 134 -12.48 -2.77 11.37
N TRP A 135 -11.85 -3.82 10.84
CA TRP A 135 -12.05 -4.23 9.47
C TRP A 135 -13.40 -4.91 9.35
N VAL A 136 -14.18 -4.46 8.39
CA VAL A 136 -15.48 -5.02 8.05
C VAL A 136 -15.48 -5.39 6.58
N ASP A 137 -16.09 -6.52 6.22
CA ASP A 137 -16.36 -6.86 4.83
C ASP A 137 -17.71 -6.27 4.45
N ALA A 138 -17.73 -4.97 4.09
CA ALA A 138 -18.98 -4.26 3.86
C ALA A 138 -19.75 -4.88 2.67
N PRO A 139 -21.06 -5.13 2.82
CA PRO A 139 -21.86 -5.73 1.77
C PRO A 139 -21.93 -4.84 0.53
N LEU A 140 -22.11 -5.46 -0.65
CA LEU A 140 -22.17 -4.76 -1.95
C LEU A 140 -23.17 -3.59 -1.98
N THR A 141 -24.25 -3.68 -1.19
CA THR A 141 -25.27 -2.62 -1.05
C THR A 141 -24.70 -1.35 -0.43
N GLN A 142 -23.83 -1.47 0.56
CA GLN A 142 -23.16 -0.34 1.20
C GLN A 142 -22.13 0.29 0.25
N LEU A 143 -21.42 -0.53 -0.54
CA LEU A 143 -20.51 -0.04 -1.58
C LEU A 143 -21.24 0.74 -2.68
N ALA A 144 -22.43 0.27 -3.08
CA ALA A 144 -23.27 0.97 -4.06
C ALA A 144 -23.74 2.33 -3.53
N ALA A 145 -24.20 2.39 -2.28
CA ALA A 145 -24.60 3.64 -1.64
C ALA A 145 -23.46 4.67 -1.58
N VAL A 146 -22.23 4.24 -1.25
CA VAL A 146 -21.05 5.12 -1.21
C VAL A 146 -20.69 5.64 -2.61
N LYS A 147 -20.82 4.80 -3.66
CA LYS A 147 -20.61 5.24 -5.04
C LYS A 147 -21.63 6.30 -5.46
N GLU A 148 -22.91 6.08 -5.15
CA GLU A 148 -23.99 7.03 -5.46
C GLU A 148 -23.81 8.37 -4.74
N GLU A 149 -23.52 8.36 -3.44
CA GLU A 149 -23.30 9.57 -2.65
C GLU A 149 -22.13 10.39 -3.19
N ARG A 150 -21.03 9.72 -3.57
CA ARG A 150 -19.88 10.38 -4.17
C ARG A 150 -20.17 10.97 -5.54
N GLN A 151 -20.95 10.29 -6.37
CA GLN A 151 -21.40 10.84 -7.65
C GLN A 151 -22.22 12.10 -7.41
N ARG A 152 -23.13 12.10 -6.42
CA ARG A 152 -23.91 13.28 -6.03
C ARG A 152 -23.02 14.42 -5.54
N MET A 153 -22.01 14.14 -4.72
CA MET A 153 -21.05 15.14 -4.24
C MET A 153 -20.25 15.78 -5.38
N ARG A 154 -19.71 14.98 -6.31
CA ARG A 154 -18.99 15.49 -7.48
C ARG A 154 -19.88 16.37 -8.37
N VAL A 155 -21.14 15.98 -8.57
CA VAL A 155 -22.11 16.81 -9.31
C VAL A 155 -22.33 18.14 -8.62
N ARG A 156 -22.48 18.16 -7.29
CA ARG A 156 -22.63 19.39 -6.50
C ARG A 156 -21.40 20.29 -6.58
N GLU A 157 -20.20 19.72 -6.47
CA GLU A 157 -18.94 20.47 -6.60
C GLU A 157 -18.80 21.11 -7.99
N LEU A 158 -19.10 20.35 -9.05
CA LEU A 158 -19.07 20.87 -10.42
C LEU A 158 -20.12 21.97 -10.64
N GLN A 159 -21.32 21.83 -10.08
CA GLN A 159 -22.35 22.86 -10.13
C GLN A 159 -21.90 24.15 -9.42
N ALA A 160 -21.36 24.05 -8.21
CA ALA A 160 -20.83 25.20 -7.48
C ALA A 160 -19.66 25.88 -8.22
N LEU A 161 -18.77 25.11 -8.86
CA LEU A 161 -17.70 25.67 -9.69
C LEU A 161 -18.25 26.41 -10.91
N LEU A 162 -19.27 25.88 -11.58
CA LEU A 162 -19.91 26.55 -12.71
C LEU A 162 -20.58 27.86 -12.29
N GLU A 163 -21.27 27.88 -11.15
CA GLU A 163 -21.90 29.07 -10.59
C GLU A 163 -20.86 30.17 -10.27
N THR A 164 -19.75 29.81 -9.62
CA THR A 164 -18.67 30.76 -9.28
C THR A 164 -17.86 31.26 -10.50
N THR A 165 -17.74 30.47 -11.56
CA THR A 165 -17.12 30.92 -12.82
C THR A 165 -18.04 31.80 -13.67
N GLY A 166 -19.36 31.56 -13.63
CA GLY A 166 -20.36 32.38 -14.32
C GLY A 166 -20.44 33.83 -13.80
N GLU A 167 -20.23 34.03 -12.50
CA GLU A 167 -20.21 35.36 -11.88
C GLU A 167 -18.93 36.18 -12.21
N ARG A 168 -17.83 35.52 -12.59
CA ARG A 168 -16.57 36.19 -12.96
C ARG A 168 -16.50 36.65 -14.42
N SER A 169 -17.46 36.27 -15.27
CA SER A 169 -17.50 36.67 -16.68
C SER A 169 -18.42 37.87 -16.96
N GLN A 170 -18.93 38.55 -15.93
CA GLN A 170 -19.81 39.74 -16.06
C GLN A 170 -19.19 41.05 -15.52
N VAL A 171 -17.86 41.13 -15.38
CA VAL A 171 -17.13 42.36 -15.00
C VAL A 171 -16.10 42.72 -16.06
#